data_AF-A0A9P5AGM9-F1
#
_entry.id   AF-A0A9P5AGM9-F1
#
_cell.length_a   1.000
_cell.length_b   1.000
_cell.length_c   1.000
_cell.angle_alpha   90.00
_cell.angle_beta   90.00
_cell.angle_gamma   90.00
#
_symmetry.space_group_name_H-M   'P 1'
#
loop_
_entity.id
_entity.type
_entity.pdbx_description
1 polymer ?
#
loop_
_entity_poly.entity_id
_entity_poly.type
_entity_poly.pdbx_seq_one_letter_code
_entity_poly.pdbx_strand_id
1 'polypeptide(L)'
;MQPTRIQARQRQLWLATLDWTSTISSFLLLPAGILMIVNGHCSQPHGLSADAPMCVGSQLSVQSWLAITGIQFSLLSTILLPRVSSLTVSKCFTGALQTTGMRFDRLLNSLSTAPYSAQLRGSKKVILLRCLTLLVAALVSVLYKFSFVTVDAKGMLAIPKGDAYYNYNSDGNPDADTSYTAIGESDISREYNYALGNGVPTDILSANLIDFLTVNNGSVIAVSDPGKAFERSTDLIVGPKVNATRLTRILNGTVESCNPLLYLRSSFYTLRSIGDFEAIKWPLVKSTPYNNGLRIDFTPWNSTTSNRGGIMDITSLANGSMQAWAAQHSVPSESIYGYRITVNMQYCYGYINWTNSAIFGQFAMEEPTDIQCRPFPFNLTVWKQTLWAFNAKAFMQAACAGKVDIDDSFWMTALPLIPIISDHASVSREFRPPEERNPRCSKIALDSFAVSDGMIRASRTGMTALGMGLQGLAVVAAIMGICLIIWPRLPLLTEWPAQWLALAEGLNRTLVKETVKGGANEAITESEILMFLSSTEDNELRLTYVKP
;
A
#
# COMPACT_ATOMS: atom_id res chain seq x y z
N MET A 1 -48.54 -44.26 -36.33
CA MET A 1 -48.06 -44.14 -34.93
C MET A 1 -47.33 -42.81 -34.78
N GLN A 2 -47.74 -41.98 -33.82
CA GLN A 2 -47.40 -40.56 -33.71
C GLN A 2 -45.99 -40.32 -33.11
N PRO A 3 -45.07 -39.64 -33.83
CA PRO A 3 -43.76 -39.26 -33.29
C PRO A 3 -43.81 -38.17 -32.20
N THR A 4 -44.94 -37.47 -32.05
CA THR A 4 -45.11 -36.34 -31.12
C THR A 4 -45.32 -36.74 -29.65
N ARG A 5 -45.89 -37.93 -29.37
CA ARG A 5 -46.05 -38.43 -27.98
C ARG A 5 -44.73 -38.94 -27.37
N ILE A 6 -43.80 -39.41 -28.21
CA ILE A 6 -42.49 -39.94 -27.78
C ILE A 6 -41.61 -38.79 -27.26
N GLN A 7 -41.58 -37.65 -27.96
CA GLN A 7 -40.81 -36.47 -27.53
C GLN A 7 -41.34 -35.82 -26.24
N ALA A 8 -42.66 -35.80 -26.03
CA ALA A 8 -43.27 -35.19 -24.85
C ALA A 8 -42.99 -35.99 -23.57
N ARG A 9 -43.05 -37.33 -23.64
CA ARG A 9 -42.78 -38.21 -22.48
C ARG A 9 -41.28 -38.30 -22.16
N GLN A 10 -40.41 -38.30 -23.18
CA GLN A 10 -38.96 -38.16 -22.98
C GLN A 10 -38.60 -36.83 -22.31
N ARG A 11 -39.26 -35.71 -22.65
CA ARG A 11 -39.05 -34.40 -22.00
C ARG A 11 -39.42 -34.39 -20.51
N GLN A 12 -40.53 -35.03 -20.12
CA GLN A 12 -40.94 -35.13 -18.72
C GLN A 12 -40.00 -36.01 -17.89
N LEU A 13 -39.51 -37.12 -18.47
CA LEU A 13 -38.51 -37.96 -17.81
C LEU A 13 -37.18 -37.21 -17.63
N TRP A 14 -36.78 -36.42 -18.64
CA TRP A 14 -35.56 -35.62 -18.63
C TRP A 14 -35.51 -34.60 -17.49
N LEU A 15 -36.59 -33.84 -17.30
CA LEU A 15 -36.70 -32.84 -16.22
C LEU A 15 -36.70 -33.48 -14.82
N ALA A 16 -37.24 -34.69 -14.69
CA ALA A 16 -37.25 -35.43 -13.42
C ALA A 16 -35.89 -36.08 -13.07
N THR A 17 -35.04 -36.36 -14.08
CA THR A 17 -33.72 -36.98 -13.91
C THR A 17 -32.55 -35.97 -13.90
N LEU A 18 -32.85 -34.68 -14.04
CA LEU A 18 -31.84 -33.63 -14.18
C LEU A 18 -31.18 -33.37 -12.83
N ASP A 19 -29.85 -33.44 -12.76
CA ASP A 19 -29.10 -33.09 -11.55
C ASP A 19 -29.09 -31.57 -11.37
N TRP A 20 -30.13 -31.08 -10.69
CA TRP A 20 -30.31 -29.66 -10.39
C TRP A 20 -29.13 -29.09 -9.59
N THR A 21 -28.45 -29.90 -8.76
CA THR A 21 -27.31 -29.42 -7.98
C THR A 21 -26.10 -29.11 -8.85
N SER A 22 -25.76 -30.00 -9.79
CA SER A 22 -24.72 -29.78 -10.80
C SER A 22 -25.08 -28.62 -11.74
N THR A 23 -26.36 -28.50 -12.09
CA THR A 23 -26.86 -27.44 -12.98
C THR A 23 -26.72 -26.08 -12.31
N ILE A 24 -27.29 -25.91 -11.11
CA ILE A 24 -27.19 -24.67 -10.33
C ILE A 24 -25.73 -24.33 -10.07
N SER A 25 -24.91 -25.31 -9.69
CA SER A 25 -23.48 -25.09 -9.44
C SER A 25 -22.76 -24.59 -10.69
N SER A 26 -23.01 -25.22 -11.84
CA SER A 26 -22.41 -24.81 -13.12
C SER A 26 -22.86 -23.40 -13.53
N PHE A 27 -24.13 -23.07 -13.33
CA PHE A 27 -24.69 -21.74 -13.61
C PHE A 27 -24.16 -20.64 -12.68
N LEU A 28 -23.73 -20.98 -11.46
CA LEU A 28 -23.09 -20.03 -10.55
C LEU A 28 -21.59 -19.86 -10.85
N LEU A 29 -20.87 -20.97 -11.07
CA LEU A 29 -19.42 -20.94 -11.28
C LEU A 29 -19.02 -20.31 -12.60
N LEU A 30 -19.79 -20.52 -13.67
CA LEU A 30 -19.46 -20.00 -14.99
C LEU A 30 -19.41 -18.46 -15.03
N PRO A 31 -20.48 -17.72 -14.67
CA PRO A 31 -20.44 -16.26 -14.67
C PRO A 31 -19.47 -15.72 -13.61
N ALA A 32 -19.39 -16.34 -12.43
CA ALA A 32 -18.46 -15.91 -11.39
C ALA A 32 -17.00 -16.03 -11.87
N GLY A 33 -16.63 -17.15 -12.50
CA GLY A 33 -15.29 -17.38 -13.04
C GLY A 33 -14.95 -16.39 -14.15
N ILE A 34 -15.86 -16.16 -15.09
CA ILE A 34 -15.65 -15.18 -16.18
C ILE A 34 -15.48 -13.76 -15.61
N LEU A 35 -16.37 -13.34 -14.71
CA LEU A 35 -16.29 -12.02 -14.07
C LEU A 35 -14.98 -11.85 -13.30
N MET A 36 -14.53 -12.88 -12.59
CA MET A 36 -13.26 -12.84 -11.86
C MET A 36 -12.04 -12.75 -12.79
N ILE A 37 -12.04 -13.48 -13.91
CA ILE A 37 -10.97 -13.39 -14.93
C ILE A 37 -10.92 -11.98 -15.52
N VAL A 38 -12.08 -11.42 -15.91
CA VAL A 38 -12.18 -10.06 -16.44
C VAL A 38 -11.71 -9.03 -15.41
N ASN A 39 -12.13 -9.18 -14.15
CA ASN A 39 -11.74 -8.29 -13.06
C ASN A 39 -10.23 -8.36 -12.73
N GLY A 40 -9.64 -9.55 -12.86
CA GLY A 40 -8.21 -9.80 -12.62
C GLY A 40 -7.30 -9.31 -13.75
N HIS A 41 -7.84 -8.97 -14.92
CA HIS A 41 -7.02 -8.52 -16.05
C HIS A 41 -6.31 -7.19 -15.78
N CYS A 42 -6.92 -6.31 -14.98
CA CYS A 42 -6.27 -5.07 -14.52
C CYS A 42 -5.03 -5.34 -13.66
N SER A 43 -4.91 -6.51 -13.03
CA SER A 43 -3.88 -6.76 -12.01
C SER A 43 -2.48 -7.02 -12.56
N GLN A 44 -2.31 -7.16 -13.89
CA GLN A 44 -1.03 -7.52 -14.52
C GLN A 44 -0.31 -8.67 -13.78
N PRO A 45 -0.94 -9.85 -13.71
CA PRO A 45 -0.45 -10.94 -12.85
C PRO A 45 0.86 -11.57 -13.34
N HIS A 46 1.77 -11.86 -12.42
CA HIS A 46 3.05 -12.53 -12.68
C HIS A 46 3.26 -13.71 -11.70
N GLY A 47 2.90 -14.92 -12.11
CA GLY A 47 3.03 -16.11 -11.26
C GLY A 47 2.20 -16.01 -9.97
N LEU A 48 2.88 -15.86 -8.82
CA LEU A 48 2.29 -15.68 -7.49
C LEU A 48 2.24 -14.22 -7.02
N SER A 49 2.70 -13.27 -7.84
CA SER A 49 2.59 -11.83 -7.59
C SER A 49 1.64 -11.15 -8.58
N ALA A 50 1.32 -9.90 -8.28
CA ALA A 50 0.57 -9.00 -9.13
C ALA A 50 1.14 -7.59 -8.95
N ASP A 51 1.21 -6.84 -10.03
CA ASP A 51 1.83 -5.50 -10.02
C ASP A 51 0.77 -4.39 -9.98
N ALA A 52 -0.51 -4.74 -10.18
CA ALA A 52 -1.60 -3.79 -10.19
C ALA A 52 -2.84 -4.32 -9.43
N PRO A 53 -3.71 -3.43 -8.95
CA PRO A 53 -4.95 -3.81 -8.28
C PRO A 53 -5.98 -4.38 -9.25
N MET A 54 -6.95 -5.13 -8.72
CA MET A 54 -8.13 -5.56 -9.49
C MET A 54 -9.00 -4.36 -9.89
N CYS A 55 -9.76 -4.49 -10.99
CA CYS A 55 -10.56 -3.38 -11.52
C CYS A 55 -11.67 -2.95 -10.54
N VAL A 56 -12.35 -3.93 -9.93
CA VAL A 56 -13.51 -3.76 -9.04
C VAL A 56 -13.24 -4.52 -7.74
N GLY A 57 -13.52 -3.87 -6.61
CA GLY A 57 -13.38 -4.48 -5.29
C GLY A 57 -11.94 -4.61 -4.80
N SER A 58 -10.96 -3.92 -5.42
CA SER A 58 -9.57 -3.92 -4.96
C SER A 58 -9.37 -3.28 -3.59
N GLN A 59 -10.36 -2.52 -3.10
CA GLN A 59 -10.41 -2.02 -1.72
C GLN A 59 -10.71 -3.10 -0.67
N LEU A 60 -11.25 -4.25 -1.08
CA LEU A 60 -11.49 -5.37 -0.17
C LEU A 60 -10.17 -6.04 0.19
N SER A 61 -10.06 -6.48 1.44
CA SER A 61 -8.86 -7.19 1.91
C SER A 61 -8.66 -8.51 1.14
N VAL A 62 -7.41 -8.98 1.10
CA VAL A 62 -7.07 -10.32 0.57
C VAL A 62 -7.91 -11.39 1.26
N GLN A 63 -8.12 -11.29 2.58
CA GLN A 63 -8.91 -12.25 3.34
C GLN A 63 -10.39 -12.27 2.90
N SER A 64 -10.97 -11.11 2.62
CA SER A 64 -12.35 -11.00 2.11
C SER A 64 -12.47 -11.66 0.74
N TRP A 65 -11.52 -11.43 -0.16
CA TRP A 65 -11.49 -12.08 -1.47
C TRP A 65 -11.29 -13.60 -1.38
N LEU A 66 -10.42 -14.05 -0.46
CA LEU A 66 -10.21 -15.47 -0.18
C LEU A 66 -11.46 -16.14 0.40
N ALA A 67 -12.26 -15.43 1.21
CA ALA A 67 -13.53 -15.95 1.70
C ALA A 67 -14.55 -16.13 0.55
N ILE A 68 -14.70 -15.12 -0.31
CA ILE A 68 -15.62 -15.16 -1.45
C ILE A 68 -15.23 -16.28 -2.42
N THR A 69 -13.96 -16.33 -2.81
CA THR A 69 -13.46 -17.39 -3.71
C THR A 69 -13.40 -18.75 -3.02
N GLY A 70 -13.23 -18.81 -1.71
CA GLY A 70 -13.31 -20.04 -0.93
C GLY A 70 -14.67 -20.73 -1.05
N ILE A 71 -15.77 -19.96 -1.03
CA ILE A 71 -17.12 -20.50 -1.28
C ILE A 71 -17.22 -21.05 -2.71
N GLN A 72 -16.72 -20.30 -3.69
CA GLN A 72 -16.72 -20.71 -5.10
C GLN A 72 -15.94 -22.02 -5.31
N PHE A 73 -14.72 -22.11 -4.79
CA PHE A 73 -13.88 -23.29 -4.94
C PHE A 73 -14.34 -24.47 -4.08
N SER A 74 -15.02 -24.22 -2.96
CA SER A 74 -15.72 -25.27 -2.20
C SER A 74 -16.85 -25.88 -3.02
N LEU A 75 -17.66 -25.05 -3.69
CA LEU A 75 -18.73 -25.52 -4.56
C LEU A 75 -18.19 -26.30 -5.77
N LEU A 76 -17.05 -25.86 -6.33
CA LEU A 76 -16.35 -26.61 -7.38
C LEU A 76 -15.84 -27.98 -6.89
N SER A 77 -15.15 -28.02 -5.74
CA SER A 77 -14.45 -29.22 -5.28
C SER A 77 -15.37 -30.26 -4.65
N THR A 78 -16.39 -29.82 -3.91
CA THR A 78 -17.28 -30.72 -3.14
C THR A 78 -18.53 -31.12 -3.92
N ILE A 79 -19.04 -30.26 -4.79
CA ILE A 79 -20.29 -30.51 -5.52
C ILE A 79 -19.98 -30.83 -6.99
N LEU A 80 -19.42 -29.87 -7.73
CA LEU A 80 -19.38 -29.99 -9.18
C LEU A 80 -18.44 -31.11 -9.66
N LEU A 81 -17.18 -31.13 -9.21
CA LEU A 81 -16.19 -32.12 -9.66
C LEU A 81 -16.63 -33.58 -9.40
N PRO A 82 -17.10 -33.95 -8.19
CA PRO A 82 -17.62 -35.29 -7.93
C PRO A 82 -18.82 -35.67 -8.81
N ARG A 83 -19.77 -34.73 -9.01
CA ARG A 83 -20.96 -34.96 -9.84
C ARG A 83 -20.63 -35.09 -11.33
N VAL A 84 -19.73 -34.26 -11.84
CA VAL A 84 -19.21 -34.36 -13.21
C VAL A 84 -18.54 -35.72 -13.43
N SER A 85 -17.71 -36.16 -12.48
CA SER A 85 -17.08 -37.49 -12.51
C SER A 85 -18.12 -38.62 -12.51
N SER A 86 -19.11 -38.59 -11.60
CA SER A 86 -20.13 -39.64 -11.52
C SER A 86 -21.03 -39.70 -12.77
N LEU A 87 -21.47 -38.55 -13.29
CA LEU A 87 -22.23 -38.45 -14.53
C LEU A 87 -21.42 -38.95 -15.74
N THR A 88 -20.13 -38.65 -15.80
CA THR A 88 -19.25 -39.12 -16.89
C THR A 88 -19.11 -40.64 -16.87
N VAL A 89 -18.86 -41.22 -15.69
CA VAL A 89 -18.77 -42.68 -15.51
C VAL A 89 -20.08 -43.36 -15.88
N SER A 90 -21.19 -42.81 -15.40
CA SER A 90 -22.55 -43.27 -15.68
C SER A 90 -22.85 -43.32 -17.18
N LYS A 91 -22.59 -42.24 -17.92
CA LYS A 91 -22.84 -42.17 -19.37
C LYS A 91 -21.92 -43.09 -20.16
N CYS A 92 -20.67 -43.24 -19.73
CA CYS A 92 -19.72 -44.19 -20.31
C CYS A 92 -20.20 -45.65 -20.13
N PHE A 93 -20.68 -46.03 -18.94
CA PHE A 93 -21.22 -47.36 -18.70
C PHE A 93 -22.51 -47.61 -19.47
N THR A 94 -23.41 -46.64 -19.52
CA THR A 94 -24.64 -46.75 -20.32
C THR A 94 -24.31 -46.97 -21.80
N GLY A 95 -23.35 -46.22 -22.34
CA GLY A 95 -22.87 -46.42 -23.71
C GLY A 95 -22.28 -47.81 -23.92
N ALA A 96 -21.40 -48.28 -23.02
CA ALA A 96 -20.80 -49.60 -23.12
C ALA A 96 -21.85 -50.74 -23.06
N LEU A 97 -22.84 -50.63 -22.17
CA LEU A 97 -23.95 -51.59 -22.05
C LEU A 97 -24.86 -51.58 -23.28
N GLN A 98 -25.01 -50.45 -23.97
CA GLN A 98 -25.81 -50.37 -25.21
C GLN A 98 -25.07 -50.92 -26.44
N THR A 99 -23.75 -50.70 -26.56
CA THR A 99 -23.03 -50.99 -27.81
C THR A 99 -22.23 -52.28 -27.80
N THR A 100 -21.45 -52.53 -26.74
CA THR A 100 -20.48 -53.63 -26.68
C THR A 100 -20.87 -54.70 -25.66
N GLY A 101 -21.79 -54.36 -24.77
CA GLY A 101 -22.04 -55.07 -23.53
C GLY A 101 -20.88 -54.93 -22.54
N MET A 102 -21.14 -55.21 -21.26
CA MET A 102 -20.15 -55.12 -20.19
C MET A 102 -20.27 -56.33 -19.26
N ARG A 103 -19.13 -56.89 -18.84
CA ARG A 103 -19.14 -57.98 -17.86
C ARG A 103 -19.69 -57.49 -16.51
N PHE A 104 -20.52 -58.31 -15.89
CA PHE A 104 -21.25 -57.93 -14.69
C PHE A 104 -20.36 -57.72 -13.47
N ASP A 105 -19.33 -58.55 -13.30
CA ASP A 105 -18.27 -58.38 -12.29
C ASP A 105 -17.59 -57.01 -12.39
N ARG A 106 -17.18 -56.62 -13.59
CA ARG A 106 -16.48 -55.36 -13.85
C ARG A 106 -17.37 -54.16 -13.63
N LEU A 107 -18.67 -54.28 -13.92
CA LEU A 107 -19.67 -53.25 -13.67
C LEU A 107 -19.88 -53.03 -12.16
N LEU A 108 -20.13 -54.11 -11.40
CA LEU A 108 -20.31 -54.06 -9.95
C LEU A 108 -19.05 -53.56 -9.22
N ASN A 109 -17.89 -54.09 -9.59
CA ASN A 109 -16.61 -53.70 -9.01
C ASN A 109 -16.24 -52.24 -9.34
N SER A 110 -16.83 -51.61 -10.36
CA SER A 110 -16.57 -50.21 -10.68
C SER A 110 -17.51 -49.22 -9.98
N LEU A 111 -18.49 -49.69 -9.20
CA LEU A 111 -19.38 -48.84 -8.41
C LEU A 111 -18.61 -48.14 -7.27
N SER A 112 -19.10 -46.98 -6.83
CA SER A 112 -18.49 -46.24 -5.71
C SER A 112 -18.72 -46.91 -4.36
N THR A 113 -19.77 -47.72 -4.25
CA THR A 113 -20.17 -48.45 -3.04
C THR A 113 -19.45 -49.79 -2.86
N ALA A 114 -18.70 -50.25 -3.87
CA ALA A 114 -17.92 -51.49 -3.76
C ALA A 114 -16.71 -51.30 -2.80
N PRO A 115 -16.30 -52.33 -2.04
CA PRO A 115 -15.11 -52.25 -1.21
C PRO A 115 -13.84 -51.98 -2.04
N TYR A 116 -12.86 -51.29 -1.48
CA TYR A 116 -11.67 -50.81 -2.22
C TYR A 116 -10.88 -51.95 -2.89
N SER A 117 -10.79 -53.11 -2.24
CA SER A 117 -10.17 -54.32 -2.80
C SER A 117 -10.88 -54.81 -4.07
N ALA A 118 -12.20 -54.70 -4.13
CA ALA A 118 -13.00 -55.00 -5.31
C ALA A 118 -12.87 -53.91 -6.38
N GLN A 119 -12.82 -52.63 -5.97
CA GLN A 119 -12.62 -51.51 -6.90
C GLN A 119 -11.34 -51.64 -7.73
N LEU A 120 -10.24 -52.09 -7.11
CA LEU A 120 -8.95 -52.32 -7.79
C LEU A 120 -9.01 -53.34 -8.94
N ARG A 121 -9.97 -54.27 -8.90
CA ARG A 121 -10.22 -55.27 -9.96
C ARG A 121 -11.28 -54.82 -10.97
N GLY A 122 -11.92 -53.67 -10.76
CA GLY A 122 -12.87 -53.06 -11.68
C GLY A 122 -12.22 -52.36 -12.88
N SER A 123 -12.90 -51.36 -13.43
CA SER A 123 -12.37 -50.59 -14.56
C SER A 123 -11.26 -49.62 -14.12
N LYS A 124 -10.00 -49.92 -14.49
CA LYS A 124 -8.82 -49.05 -14.25
C LYS A 124 -9.05 -47.59 -14.67
N LYS A 125 -9.77 -47.35 -15.77
CA LYS A 125 -10.09 -46.01 -16.27
C LYS A 125 -10.96 -45.21 -15.29
N VAL A 126 -11.87 -45.88 -14.59
CA VAL A 126 -12.80 -45.25 -13.65
C VAL A 126 -12.09 -44.90 -12.34
N ILE A 127 -11.22 -45.79 -11.86
CA ILE A 127 -10.35 -45.51 -10.70
C ILE A 127 -9.45 -44.32 -11.01
N LEU A 128 -8.79 -44.32 -12.17
CA LEU A 128 -7.92 -43.23 -12.59
C LEU A 128 -8.68 -41.89 -12.63
N LEU A 129 -9.89 -41.86 -13.20
CA LEU A 129 -10.72 -40.65 -13.25
C LEU A 129 -11.09 -40.17 -11.84
N ARG A 130 -11.48 -41.07 -10.93
CA ARG A 130 -11.80 -40.71 -9.53
C ARG A 130 -10.59 -40.17 -8.78
N CYS A 131 -9.44 -40.83 -8.90
CA CYS A 131 -8.19 -40.37 -8.30
C CYS A 131 -7.79 -38.99 -8.85
N LEU A 132 -7.89 -38.77 -10.16
CA LEU A 132 -7.59 -37.49 -10.79
C LEU A 132 -8.56 -36.40 -10.30
N THR A 133 -9.86 -36.71 -10.20
CA THR A 133 -10.87 -35.77 -9.69
C THR A 133 -10.58 -35.37 -8.23
N LEU A 134 -10.25 -36.34 -7.37
CA LEU A 134 -9.89 -36.09 -5.98
C LEU A 134 -8.60 -35.26 -5.87
N LEU A 135 -7.59 -35.56 -6.69
CA LEU A 135 -6.33 -34.83 -6.71
C LEU A 135 -6.55 -33.37 -7.17
N VAL A 136 -7.34 -33.15 -8.21
CA VAL A 136 -7.72 -31.79 -8.66
C VAL A 136 -8.50 -31.06 -7.57
N ALA A 137 -9.46 -31.71 -6.92
CA ALA A 137 -10.23 -31.12 -5.82
C ALA A 137 -9.35 -30.72 -4.63
N ALA A 138 -8.40 -31.57 -4.24
CA ALA A 138 -7.44 -31.29 -3.18
C ALA A 138 -6.51 -30.12 -3.56
N LEU A 139 -5.97 -30.15 -4.78
CA LEU A 139 -5.05 -29.14 -5.28
C LEU A 139 -5.72 -27.76 -5.36
N VAL A 140 -6.93 -27.68 -5.92
CA VAL A 140 -7.70 -26.42 -5.96
C VAL A 140 -8.00 -25.89 -4.56
N SER A 141 -8.32 -26.77 -3.60
CA SER A 141 -8.61 -26.40 -2.19
C SER A 141 -7.41 -25.83 -1.44
N VAL A 142 -6.18 -26.10 -1.90
CA VAL A 142 -4.95 -25.50 -1.37
C VAL A 142 -4.56 -24.26 -2.16
N LEU A 143 -4.53 -24.36 -3.48
CA LEU A 143 -3.99 -23.32 -4.35
C LEU A 143 -4.83 -22.05 -4.36
N TYR A 144 -6.14 -22.11 -4.14
CA TYR A 144 -6.96 -20.89 -4.16
C TYR A 144 -6.51 -19.85 -3.13
N LYS A 145 -5.85 -20.28 -2.04
CA LYS A 145 -5.30 -19.42 -1.00
C LYS A 145 -4.21 -18.46 -1.51
N PHE A 146 -3.62 -18.77 -2.65
CA PHE A 146 -2.59 -17.95 -3.31
C PHE A 146 -3.13 -17.17 -4.51
N SER A 147 -4.46 -17.08 -4.66
CA SER A 147 -5.10 -16.39 -5.80
C SER A 147 -5.00 -14.87 -5.72
N PHE A 148 -4.74 -14.32 -4.53
CA PHE A 148 -4.74 -12.88 -4.28
C PHE A 148 -3.53 -12.49 -3.45
N VAL A 149 -3.02 -11.29 -3.73
CA VAL A 149 -1.90 -10.69 -3.04
C VAL A 149 -2.18 -9.21 -2.79
N THR A 150 -1.56 -8.65 -1.76
CA THR A 150 -1.58 -7.20 -1.56
C THR A 150 -0.66 -6.52 -2.56
N VAL A 151 -1.13 -5.43 -3.17
CA VAL A 151 -0.39 -4.66 -4.17
C VAL A 151 -0.34 -3.20 -3.80
N ASP A 152 0.71 -2.54 -4.27
CA ASP A 152 0.90 -1.11 -4.13
C ASP A 152 -0.04 -0.39 -5.11
N ALA A 153 -0.71 0.65 -4.64
CA ALA A 153 -1.68 1.35 -5.46
C ALA A 153 -1.77 2.83 -5.09
N LYS A 154 -2.20 3.63 -6.07
CA LYS A 154 -2.52 5.03 -5.82
C LYS A 154 -3.75 5.14 -4.93
N GLY A 155 -3.66 5.95 -3.90
CA GLY A 155 -4.78 6.22 -3.01
C GLY A 155 -4.47 7.32 -2.02
N MET A 156 -5.47 7.58 -1.18
CA MET A 156 -5.35 8.48 -0.05
C MET A 156 -5.36 7.68 1.25
N LEU A 157 -4.48 8.03 2.19
CA LEU A 157 -4.42 7.43 3.51
C LEU A 157 -4.53 8.53 4.56
N ALA A 158 -5.55 8.41 5.42
CA ALA A 158 -5.64 9.23 6.61
C ALA A 158 -4.54 8.80 7.59
N ILE A 159 -3.77 9.76 8.08
CA ILE A 159 -2.73 9.50 9.06
C ILE A 159 -3.26 9.92 10.43
N PRO A 160 -3.52 8.96 11.34
CA PRO A 160 -4.04 9.28 12.66
C PRO A 160 -3.02 10.11 13.44
N LYS A 161 -3.51 11.00 14.30
CA LYS A 161 -2.68 11.67 15.31
C LYS A 161 -1.88 10.66 16.11
N GLY A 162 -0.71 11.09 16.56
CA GLY A 162 0.14 10.29 17.41
C GLY A 162 -0.46 10.10 18.77
N ASP A 163 0.01 9.05 19.46
CA ASP A 163 -0.15 9.00 20.90
C ASP A 163 0.56 10.25 21.41
N ALA A 164 -0.22 11.20 21.93
CA ALA A 164 0.33 12.31 22.69
C ALA A 164 0.99 11.67 23.91
N TYR A 165 2.32 11.68 23.97
CA TYR A 165 2.99 11.40 25.23
C TYR A 165 2.63 12.58 26.14
N TYR A 166 1.68 12.38 27.06
CA TYR A 166 1.37 13.36 28.10
C TYR A 166 2.49 13.37 29.14
N ASN A 167 3.70 13.72 28.72
CA ASN A 167 4.58 14.41 29.66
C ASN A 167 4.11 15.85 29.64
N TYR A 168 3.34 16.20 30.66
CA TYR A 168 3.22 17.59 31.03
C TYR A 168 4.61 18.00 31.50
N ASN A 169 5.28 18.86 30.72
CA ASN A 169 6.39 19.63 31.27
C ASN A 169 5.87 20.40 32.50
N SER A 170 6.78 20.92 33.33
CA SER A 170 6.47 21.71 34.55
C SER A 170 5.45 22.85 34.36
N ASP A 171 5.13 23.18 33.10
CA ASP A 171 4.33 24.30 32.66
C ASP A 171 2.90 23.89 32.23
N GLY A 172 2.52 22.61 32.32
CA GLY A 172 1.12 22.18 32.19
C GLY A 172 0.56 22.10 30.76
N ASN A 173 1.41 22.12 29.73
CA ASN A 173 1.01 21.88 28.33
C ASN A 173 1.47 20.50 27.85
N PRO A 174 0.70 19.81 26.98
CA PRO A 174 1.08 18.52 26.42
C PRO A 174 2.33 18.65 25.53
N ASP A 175 3.29 17.75 25.70
CA ASP A 175 4.41 17.55 24.77
C ASP A 175 3.92 17.27 23.33
N ALA A 176 4.74 17.64 22.35
CA ALA A 176 4.44 17.65 20.92
C ALA A 176 3.80 16.36 20.38
N ASP A 177 2.90 16.50 19.40
CA ASP A 177 2.28 15.39 18.68
C ASP A 177 3.37 14.53 18.02
N THR A 178 3.51 13.25 18.39
CA THR A 178 4.54 12.34 17.85
C THR A 178 4.45 12.12 16.32
N SER A 179 3.41 12.67 15.69
CA SER A 179 3.22 12.75 14.25
C SER A 179 4.20 13.69 13.53
N TYR A 180 4.64 14.76 14.19
CA TYR A 180 5.55 15.75 13.61
C TYR A 180 6.41 16.42 14.69
N THR A 181 7.62 16.79 14.33
CA THR A 181 8.53 17.53 15.22
C THR A 181 8.26 19.02 15.06
N ALA A 182 7.97 19.73 16.15
CA ALA A 182 7.86 21.18 16.13
C ALA A 182 9.21 21.84 15.80
N ILE A 183 9.18 23.10 15.34
CA ILE A 183 10.40 23.87 15.07
C ILE A 183 11.27 23.88 16.34
N GLY A 184 12.54 23.52 16.20
CA GLY A 184 13.47 23.54 17.33
C GLY A 184 13.44 22.30 18.24
N GLU A 185 12.64 21.27 17.95
CA GLU A 185 12.68 19.98 18.66
C GLU A 185 13.45 18.89 17.87
N SER A 186 13.84 17.79 18.53
CA SER A 186 14.72 16.73 17.96
C SER A 186 14.07 15.35 18.00
N ASP A 187 14.05 14.64 16.86
CA ASP A 187 13.53 13.26 16.71
C ASP A 187 14.60 12.16 16.93
N ILE A 188 15.86 12.51 17.18
CA ILE A 188 16.98 11.55 17.26
C ILE A 188 17.52 11.50 18.69
N SER A 189 17.82 10.28 19.17
CA SER A 189 18.53 10.06 20.44
C SER A 189 19.85 10.84 20.45
N ARG A 190 20.10 11.60 21.52
CA ARG A 190 21.17 12.61 21.67
C ARG A 190 22.59 12.02 21.74
N GLU A 191 22.79 10.76 21.41
CA GLU A 191 24.00 10.04 21.80
C GLU A 191 25.19 10.15 20.85
N TYR A 192 25.05 10.46 19.55
CA TYR A 192 26.22 10.59 18.66
C TYR A 192 26.00 11.54 17.48
N ASN A 193 26.52 12.77 17.55
CA ASN A 193 26.58 13.71 16.43
C ASN A 193 28.00 13.75 15.84
N TYR A 194 28.28 12.88 14.86
CA TYR A 194 29.54 12.86 14.12
C TYR A 194 29.72 14.03 13.13
N ALA A 195 28.67 14.81 12.87
CA ALA A 195 28.67 15.86 11.84
C ALA A 195 29.34 17.18 12.25
N LEU A 196 29.56 17.42 13.56
CA LEU A 196 29.96 18.73 14.09
C LEU A 196 31.38 18.76 14.68
N GLY A 197 32.11 17.64 14.58
CA GLY A 197 33.45 17.50 15.15
C GLY A 197 33.46 17.38 16.68
N ASN A 198 34.60 16.96 17.22
CA ASN A 198 34.80 16.82 18.67
C ASN A 198 34.77 18.20 19.35
N GLY A 199 33.85 18.42 20.28
CA GLY A 199 33.85 19.60 21.16
C GLY A 199 32.59 20.47 21.17
N VAL A 200 31.58 20.17 20.34
CA VAL A 200 30.26 20.83 20.41
C VAL A 200 29.33 20.03 21.33
N PRO A 201 28.82 20.60 22.45
CA PRO A 201 27.90 19.90 23.35
C PRO A 201 26.65 19.39 22.62
N THR A 202 26.30 18.11 22.83
CA THR A 202 25.24 17.38 22.11
C THR A 202 23.81 17.83 22.45
N ASP A 203 23.69 18.66 23.47
CA ASP A 203 22.50 19.23 24.09
C ASP A 203 22.13 20.63 23.57
N ILE A 204 22.94 21.20 22.67
CA ILE A 204 22.73 22.56 22.13
C ILE A 204 21.85 22.58 20.86
N LEU A 205 21.70 21.45 20.16
CA LEU A 205 21.11 21.43 18.81
C LEU A 205 19.87 20.54 18.73
N SER A 206 18.82 21.10 18.12
CA SER A 206 17.65 20.35 17.71
C SER A 206 17.90 19.64 16.37
N ALA A 207 17.30 18.47 16.13
CA ALA A 207 17.48 17.73 14.88
C ALA A 207 17.08 18.55 13.64
N ASN A 208 16.09 19.44 13.78
CA ASN A 208 15.68 20.36 12.72
C ASN A 208 16.81 21.30 12.27
N LEU A 209 17.72 21.67 13.17
CA LEU A 209 18.86 22.53 12.88
C LEU A 209 19.99 21.78 12.16
N ILE A 210 20.09 20.47 12.37
CA ILE A 210 21.02 19.58 11.67
C ILE A 210 20.50 19.28 10.26
N ASP A 211 19.19 19.07 10.10
CA ASP A 211 18.56 18.94 8.78
C ASP A 211 18.75 20.21 7.92
N PHE A 212 18.60 21.40 8.54
CA PHE A 212 18.88 22.69 7.93
C PHE A 212 20.32 22.81 7.37
N LEU A 213 21.31 22.25 8.08
CA LEU A 213 22.71 22.26 7.63
C LEU A 213 23.05 21.17 6.61
N THR A 214 22.40 20.01 6.72
CA THR A 214 22.73 18.83 5.92
C THR A 214 22.01 18.78 4.57
N VAL A 215 21.26 19.84 4.21
CA VAL A 215 20.51 19.96 2.95
C VAL A 215 19.42 18.88 2.81
N ASN A 216 19.05 18.22 3.91
CA ASN A 216 17.87 17.37 3.96
C ASN A 216 16.67 18.31 4.21
N ASN A 217 16.00 18.73 3.13
CA ASN A 217 14.93 19.75 3.06
C ASN A 217 13.63 19.43 3.86
N GLY A 218 13.70 18.65 4.95
CA GLY A 218 12.51 18.16 5.64
C GLY A 218 11.75 19.18 6.49
N SER A 219 12.42 20.27 6.88
CA SER A 219 11.86 21.32 7.74
C SER A 219 12.17 22.74 7.26
N VAL A 220 13.05 22.90 6.26
CA VAL A 220 13.43 24.23 5.75
C VAL A 220 13.35 24.26 4.23
N ILE A 221 12.75 25.33 3.71
CA ILE A 221 12.65 25.61 2.28
C ILE A 221 13.07 27.06 2.01
N ALA A 222 13.86 27.24 0.96
CA ALA A 222 14.20 28.53 0.38
C ALA A 222 13.27 28.80 -0.80
N VAL A 223 12.30 29.68 -0.62
CA VAL A 223 11.42 30.14 -1.69
C VAL A 223 12.14 31.27 -2.42
N SER A 224 12.92 30.88 -3.42
CA SER A 224 13.61 31.79 -4.35
C SER A 224 13.56 31.22 -5.77
N ASP A 225 13.72 32.09 -6.77
CA ASP A 225 14.04 31.66 -8.13
C ASP A 225 15.42 30.96 -8.08
N PRO A 226 15.54 29.66 -8.40
CA PRO A 226 16.72 28.82 -8.10
C PRO A 226 18.05 29.31 -8.70
N GLY A 227 18.03 30.33 -9.57
CA GLY A 227 19.23 30.98 -10.10
C GLY A 227 19.51 32.40 -9.59
N LYS A 228 18.70 32.96 -8.66
CA LYS A 228 18.75 34.38 -8.25
C LYS A 228 18.52 34.62 -6.75
N ALA A 229 18.79 33.62 -5.92
CA ALA A 229 18.67 33.77 -4.47
C ALA A 229 19.44 35.03 -4.01
N PHE A 230 18.77 35.95 -3.33
CA PHE A 230 19.33 37.22 -2.83
C PHE A 230 19.75 38.29 -3.87
N GLU A 231 19.50 38.07 -5.17
CA GLU A 231 19.39 39.18 -6.12
C GLU A 231 18.01 39.87 -6.01
N ARG A 232 17.03 39.17 -5.43
CA ARG A 232 15.67 39.63 -5.13
C ARG A 232 15.28 39.21 -3.71
N SER A 233 14.12 39.67 -3.25
CA SER A 233 13.55 39.21 -1.98
C SER A 233 13.43 37.68 -2.00
N THR A 234 14.05 37.02 -1.03
CA THR A 234 14.00 35.56 -0.84
C THR A 234 13.27 35.28 0.45
N ASP A 235 12.28 34.37 0.41
CA ASP A 235 11.67 33.87 1.64
C ASP A 235 12.36 32.58 2.05
N LEU A 236 12.72 32.49 3.33
CA LEU A 236 13.08 31.24 3.95
C LEU A 236 11.98 30.83 4.92
N ILE A 237 11.50 29.61 4.77
CA ILE A 237 10.44 29.06 5.59
C ILE A 237 11.00 27.90 6.39
N VAL A 238 10.77 27.94 7.69
CA VAL A 238 11.16 26.90 8.64
C VAL A 238 9.90 26.38 9.29
N GLY A 239 9.55 25.13 9.04
CA GLY A 239 8.34 24.50 9.54
C GLY A 239 8.61 23.16 10.22
N PRO A 240 7.56 22.53 10.77
CA PRO A 240 7.65 21.22 11.39
C PRO A 240 8.05 20.13 10.39
N LYS A 241 8.77 19.14 10.91
CA LYS A 241 9.17 17.95 10.17
C LYS A 241 8.16 16.84 10.40
N VAL A 242 7.71 16.17 9.34
CA VAL A 242 6.85 15.00 9.49
C VAL A 242 7.67 13.78 9.93
N ASN A 243 7.16 13.01 10.89
CA ASN A 243 7.86 11.84 11.40
C ASN A 243 7.84 10.70 10.35
N ALA A 244 8.96 10.51 9.65
CA ALA A 244 9.09 9.54 8.56
C ALA A 244 8.83 8.09 9.02
N THR A 245 9.07 7.75 10.29
CA THR A 245 8.82 6.39 10.81
C THR A 245 7.33 6.01 10.78
N ARG A 246 6.45 7.01 10.81
CA ARG A 246 4.99 6.84 10.70
C ARG A 246 4.50 6.77 9.25
N LEU A 247 5.35 7.15 8.29
CA LEU A 247 5.03 7.22 6.86
C LEU A 247 5.56 6.03 6.05
N THR A 248 5.93 4.92 6.72
CA THR A 248 6.51 3.71 6.10
C THR A 248 5.67 3.05 5.02
N ARG A 249 4.37 3.35 4.98
CA ARG A 249 3.43 2.87 3.96
C ARG A 249 3.40 3.72 2.69
N ILE A 250 4.00 4.91 2.67
CA ILE A 250 3.96 5.81 1.51
C ILE A 250 5.27 5.64 0.73
N LEU A 251 5.19 5.11 -0.49
CA LEU A 251 6.36 4.92 -1.36
C LEU A 251 6.76 6.21 -2.07
N ASN A 252 5.77 6.87 -2.65
CA ASN A 252 5.93 8.15 -3.36
C ASN A 252 4.62 8.90 -3.25
N GLY A 253 4.65 10.13 -2.76
CA GLY A 253 3.44 10.88 -2.51
C GLY A 253 3.68 12.16 -1.76
N THR A 254 2.58 12.89 -1.58
CA THR A 254 2.50 14.13 -0.82
C THR A 254 1.73 13.87 0.47
N VAL A 255 2.21 14.38 1.58
CA VAL A 255 1.52 14.40 2.86
C VAL A 255 1.09 15.84 3.12
N GLU A 256 -0.18 16.05 3.42
CA GLU A 256 -0.75 17.38 3.63
C GLU A 256 -1.38 17.46 5.01
N SER A 257 -1.04 18.49 5.78
CA SER A 257 -1.56 18.69 7.12
C SER A 257 -3.06 19.02 7.09
N CYS A 258 -3.83 18.33 7.93
CA CYS A 258 -5.25 18.59 8.08
C CYS A 258 -5.53 19.79 8.98
N ASN A 259 -4.65 20.04 9.96
CA ASN A 259 -4.75 21.17 10.86
C ASN A 259 -3.66 22.20 10.50
N PRO A 260 -3.90 23.50 10.74
CA PRO A 260 -2.88 24.51 10.58
C PRO A 260 -1.70 24.24 11.52
N LEU A 261 -0.49 24.30 10.97
CA LEU A 261 0.75 24.12 11.73
C LEU A 261 1.54 25.42 11.75
N LEU A 262 2.25 25.65 12.85
CA LEU A 262 3.08 26.83 13.05
C LEU A 262 4.39 26.69 12.26
N TYR A 263 4.71 27.67 11.44
CA TYR A 263 6.02 27.81 10.79
C TYR A 263 6.51 29.26 10.89
N LEU A 264 7.82 29.43 10.76
CA LEU A 264 8.51 30.71 10.70
C LEU A 264 8.80 31.05 9.24
N ARG A 265 8.30 32.19 8.76
CA ARG A 265 8.65 32.78 7.46
C ARG A 265 9.58 33.97 7.70
N SER A 266 10.75 33.93 7.07
CA SER A 266 11.78 34.98 7.12
C SER A 266 12.03 35.52 5.73
N SER A 267 11.64 36.75 5.46
CA SER A 267 11.84 37.42 4.17
C SER A 267 13.14 38.23 4.19
N PHE A 268 14.05 37.89 3.29
CA PHE A 268 15.38 38.47 3.17
C PHE A 268 15.44 39.46 2.02
N TYR A 269 15.86 40.69 2.34
CA TYR A 269 16.09 41.77 1.39
C TYR A 269 17.57 42.09 1.37
N THR A 270 18.25 41.59 0.33
CA THR A 270 19.70 41.75 0.17
C THR A 270 20.02 42.92 -0.74
N LEU A 271 21.05 43.68 -0.35
CA LEU A 271 21.65 44.74 -1.14
C LEU A 271 23.16 44.53 -1.17
N ARG A 272 23.69 44.38 -2.39
CA ARG A 272 25.12 44.14 -2.66
C ARG A 272 25.78 45.42 -3.15
N SER A 273 27.00 45.67 -2.68
CA SER A 273 27.89 46.62 -3.33
C SER A 273 28.40 46.00 -4.63
N ILE A 274 27.87 46.41 -5.78
CA ILE A 274 28.34 45.96 -7.10
C ILE A 274 29.53 46.83 -7.50
N GLY A 275 30.66 46.20 -7.83
CA GLY A 275 31.82 46.87 -8.37
C GLY A 275 31.50 47.53 -9.72
N ASP A 276 31.96 48.76 -9.87
CA ASP A 276 31.95 49.57 -11.11
C ASP A 276 30.65 50.29 -11.51
N PHE A 277 29.87 50.79 -10.54
CA PHE A 277 29.01 51.95 -10.79
C PHE A 277 29.37 53.11 -9.85
N GLU A 278 30.20 54.03 -10.35
CA GLU A 278 30.54 55.32 -9.71
C GLU A 278 29.34 56.24 -9.41
N ALA A 279 28.11 55.84 -9.78
CA ALA A 279 26.92 56.68 -9.69
C ALA A 279 26.06 56.49 -8.43
N ILE A 280 26.36 55.53 -7.56
CA ILE A 280 25.80 55.51 -6.21
C ILE A 280 26.97 55.37 -5.24
N LYS A 281 27.68 56.49 -5.05
CA LYS A 281 28.32 56.75 -3.75
C LYS A 281 27.20 56.61 -2.71
N TRP A 282 27.10 55.42 -2.13
CA TRP A 282 26.38 55.20 -0.90
C TRP A 282 26.79 56.33 0.05
N PRO A 283 25.88 57.23 0.45
CA PRO A 283 26.22 58.10 1.55
C PRO A 283 26.38 57.16 2.74
N LEU A 284 27.60 57.06 3.27
CA LEU A 284 27.91 56.52 4.61
C LEU A 284 28.11 54.99 4.74
N VAL A 285 29.14 54.41 4.09
CA VAL A 285 29.76 53.15 4.60
C VAL A 285 30.93 53.44 5.56
N LYS A 286 31.25 54.72 5.83
CA LYS A 286 32.33 55.11 6.75
C LYS A 286 31.93 55.43 8.20
N SER A 287 30.70 55.17 8.66
CA SER A 287 30.36 55.45 10.06
C SER A 287 29.16 54.64 10.59
N THR A 288 29.43 53.36 10.90
CA THR A 288 29.02 52.51 12.07
C THR A 288 27.56 52.54 12.62
N PRO A 289 27.08 51.49 13.35
CA PRO A 289 27.63 51.01 14.64
C PRO A 289 28.16 49.57 14.58
N TYR A 290 29.37 49.28 15.09
CA TYR A 290 29.59 49.02 16.53
C TYR A 290 29.38 50.26 17.42
N ASN A 291 28.23 50.26 18.12
CA ASN A 291 27.85 51.06 19.31
C ASN A 291 26.36 50.93 19.68
N ASN A 292 25.52 50.24 18.87
CA ASN A 292 24.15 49.79 19.23
C ASN A 292 23.82 48.35 18.74
N GLY A 293 24.79 47.64 18.16
CA GLY A 293 24.63 46.32 17.54
C GLY A 293 25.50 45.24 18.18
N LEU A 294 25.42 44.02 17.66
CA LEU A 294 26.27 42.89 18.04
C LEU A 294 27.20 42.55 16.87
N ARG A 295 28.50 42.49 17.15
CA ARG A 295 29.50 41.96 16.21
C ARG A 295 29.70 40.46 16.42
N ILE A 296 29.70 39.72 15.33
CA ILE A 296 30.10 38.32 15.23
C ILE A 296 31.32 38.26 14.32
N ASP A 297 32.40 37.71 14.84
CA ASP A 297 33.63 37.44 14.10
C ASP A 297 33.64 35.96 13.71
N PHE A 298 33.85 35.68 12.42
CA PHE A 298 34.01 34.32 11.92
C PHE A 298 35.38 34.19 11.24
N THR A 299 36.23 33.35 11.83
CA THR A 299 37.55 32.99 11.31
C THR A 299 37.58 31.51 10.95
N PRO A 300 38.17 31.10 9.81
CA PRO A 300 38.26 29.69 9.46
C PRO A 300 39.09 28.91 10.48
N TRP A 301 38.63 27.72 10.87
CA TRP A 301 39.28 26.86 11.90
C TRP A 301 40.76 26.56 11.62
N ASN A 302 41.14 26.56 10.34
CA ASN A 302 42.48 26.18 9.87
C ASN A 302 43.33 27.37 9.39
N SER A 303 42.92 28.61 9.68
CA SER A 303 43.64 29.80 9.24
C SER A 303 44.66 30.26 10.30
N THR A 304 45.94 30.08 10.02
CA THR A 304 47.04 30.69 10.80
C THR A 304 47.28 32.17 10.46
N THR A 305 46.58 32.71 9.46
CA THR A 305 46.68 34.10 9.01
C THR A 305 45.44 34.90 9.39
N SER A 306 45.62 36.06 10.02
CA SER A 306 44.56 37.01 10.46
C SER A 306 43.70 37.62 9.33
N ASN A 307 43.99 37.29 8.07
CA ASN A 307 43.42 37.95 6.89
C ASN A 307 42.38 37.09 6.16
N ARG A 308 41.93 35.97 6.76
CA ARG A 308 40.87 35.12 6.22
C ARG A 308 39.70 35.07 7.20
N GLY A 309 38.48 35.18 6.69
CA GLY A 309 37.27 35.32 7.50
C GLY A 309 36.58 36.67 7.31
N GLY A 310 35.69 37.03 8.22
CA GLY A 310 34.98 38.29 8.17
C GLY A 310 34.25 38.63 9.45
N ILE A 311 33.62 39.81 9.41
CA ILE A 311 32.75 40.31 10.47
C ILE A 311 31.32 40.38 9.98
N MET A 312 30.39 40.08 10.87
CA MET A 312 28.97 40.36 10.71
C MET A 312 28.49 41.23 11.87
N ASP A 313 27.89 42.37 11.57
CA ASP A 313 27.26 43.25 12.56
C ASP A 313 25.74 43.17 12.43
N ILE A 314 25.08 42.81 13.53
CA ILE A 314 23.63 42.64 13.62
C ILE A 314 23.04 43.78 14.44
N THR A 315 21.94 44.34 13.96
CA THR A 315 21.17 45.40 14.63
C THR A 315 19.67 45.13 14.52
N SER A 316 18.89 45.60 15.50
CA SER A 316 17.43 45.66 15.41
C SER A 316 16.98 47.03 14.93
N LEU A 317 16.15 47.07 13.88
CA LEU A 317 15.58 48.30 13.35
C LEU A 317 14.30 48.69 14.11
N ALA A 318 13.93 49.98 14.05
CA ALA A 318 12.75 50.51 14.74
C ALA A 318 11.41 49.89 14.27
N ASN A 319 11.37 49.35 13.06
CA ASN A 319 10.23 48.65 12.50
C ASN A 319 10.16 47.16 12.93
N GLY A 320 11.08 46.69 13.78
CA GLY A 320 11.16 45.31 14.23
C GLY A 320 11.92 44.36 13.28
N SER A 321 12.44 44.84 12.16
CA SER A 321 13.28 44.03 11.27
C SER A 321 14.67 43.82 11.85
N MET A 322 15.28 42.67 11.55
CA MET A 322 16.71 42.46 11.78
C MET A 322 17.50 43.03 10.61
N GLN A 323 18.59 43.72 10.87
CA GLN A 323 19.53 44.13 9.83
C GLN A 323 20.92 43.59 10.14
N ALA A 324 21.51 42.92 9.15
CA ALA A 324 22.85 42.38 9.20
C ALA A 324 23.73 43.03 8.13
N TRP A 325 24.93 43.40 8.54
CA TRP A 325 25.98 43.93 7.69
C TRP A 325 27.14 42.96 7.73
N ALA A 326 27.76 42.63 6.59
CA ALA A 326 28.99 41.83 6.61
C ALA A 326 30.10 42.43 5.76
N ALA A 327 31.32 42.19 6.23
CA ALA A 327 32.55 42.58 5.58
C ALA A 327 33.56 41.43 5.70
N GLN A 328 34.36 41.22 4.66
CA GLN A 328 35.52 40.33 4.76
C GLN A 328 36.62 41.02 5.58
N HIS A 329 37.46 40.23 6.25
CA HIS A 329 38.67 40.73 6.89
C HIS A 329 39.62 41.27 5.82
N SER A 330 39.64 42.60 5.67
CA SER A 330 40.60 43.30 4.81
C SER A 330 41.36 44.36 5.61
N VAL A 331 42.60 44.59 5.16
CA VAL A 331 43.72 45.36 5.76
C VAL A 331 43.27 46.71 6.38
N PRO A 332 43.89 47.18 7.49
CA PRO A 332 43.22 47.96 8.54
C PRO A 332 43.14 49.47 8.26
N SER A 333 42.59 49.87 7.11
CA SER A 333 42.46 51.31 6.81
C SER A 333 41.09 51.81 6.38
N GLU A 334 40.06 50.97 6.23
CA GLU A 334 38.65 51.38 6.24
C GLU A 334 37.73 50.15 6.16
N SER A 335 36.93 49.87 7.19
CA SER A 335 35.98 48.76 7.19
C SER A 335 34.82 49.04 6.24
N ILE A 336 34.93 48.67 4.96
CA ILE A 336 33.82 48.83 4.01
C ILE A 336 32.96 47.56 4.06
N TYR A 337 31.73 47.67 4.58
CA TYR A 337 30.74 46.59 4.45
C TYR A 337 30.43 46.36 2.97
N GLY A 338 30.51 45.11 2.52
CA GLY A 338 30.21 44.72 1.14
C GLY A 338 28.75 44.34 0.92
N TYR A 339 28.05 43.98 2.00
CA TYR A 339 26.70 43.43 1.98
C TYR A 339 25.84 44.01 3.10
N ARG A 340 24.57 44.30 2.78
CA ARG A 340 23.52 44.64 3.72
C ARG A 340 22.31 43.75 3.49
N ILE A 341 21.86 43.08 4.54
CA ILE A 341 20.65 42.26 4.50
C ILE A 341 19.67 42.76 5.56
N THR A 342 18.42 42.93 5.15
CA THR A 342 17.30 43.19 6.07
C THR A 342 16.40 41.98 6.09
N VAL A 343 16.02 41.51 7.28
CA VAL A 343 15.22 40.30 7.48
C VAL A 343 13.94 40.67 8.21
N ASN A 344 12.80 40.37 7.61
CA ASN A 344 11.48 40.47 8.23
C ASN A 344 11.03 39.08 8.63
N MET A 345 10.66 38.90 9.89
CA MET A 345 10.31 37.59 10.43
C MET A 345 8.85 37.59 10.86
N GLN A 346 8.14 36.52 10.52
CA GLN A 346 6.74 36.33 10.87
C GLN A 346 6.50 34.88 11.24
N TYR A 347 5.72 34.67 12.29
CA TYR A 347 5.15 33.36 12.57
C TYR A 347 3.81 33.24 11.87
N CYS A 348 3.63 32.14 11.15
CA CYS A 348 2.42 31.87 10.42
C CYS A 348 1.86 30.51 10.81
N TYR A 349 0.53 30.42 10.87
CA TYR A 349 -0.19 29.17 10.79
C TYR A 349 -0.63 28.94 9.35
N GLY A 350 -0.47 27.72 8.87
CA GLY A 350 -0.86 27.34 7.53
C GLY A 350 -0.88 25.84 7.32
N TYR A 351 -1.37 25.43 6.15
CA TYR A 351 -1.34 24.03 5.74
C TYR A 351 0.02 23.71 5.12
N ILE A 352 0.66 22.66 5.62
CA ILE A 352 2.00 22.27 5.21
C ILE A 352 1.90 20.98 4.41
N ASN A 353 2.57 21.00 3.26
CA ASN A 353 2.75 19.83 2.41
C ASN A 353 4.17 19.31 2.54
N TRP A 354 4.32 18.00 2.60
CA TRP A 354 5.60 17.33 2.51
C TRP A 354 5.61 16.33 1.37
N THR A 355 6.64 16.35 0.52
CA THR A 355 6.78 15.44 -0.62
C THR A 355 7.91 14.47 -0.40
N ASN A 356 7.66 13.19 -0.67
CA ASN A 356 8.71 12.18 -0.56
C ASN A 356 9.61 12.24 -1.81
N SER A 357 10.90 12.56 -1.64
CA SER A 357 11.86 12.37 -2.74
C SER A 357 12.20 10.89 -2.87
N ALA A 358 11.96 10.33 -4.06
CA ALA A 358 12.05 8.89 -4.34
C ALA A 358 13.42 8.25 -4.07
N ILE A 359 14.46 9.04 -3.78
CA ILE A 359 15.86 8.59 -3.70
C ILE A 359 16.28 8.29 -2.25
N PHE A 360 15.68 8.93 -1.24
CA PHE A 360 16.17 8.84 0.14
C PHE A 360 15.10 8.57 1.22
N GLY A 361 13.82 8.45 0.87
CA GLY A 361 12.75 8.27 1.86
C GLY A 361 12.60 9.47 2.81
N GLN A 362 13.08 10.63 2.37
CA GLN A 362 13.02 11.89 3.08
C GLN A 362 11.87 12.73 2.52
N PHE A 363 11.00 13.16 3.42
CA PHE A 363 9.91 14.07 3.13
C PHE A 363 10.45 15.49 3.15
N ALA A 364 10.38 16.20 2.02
CA ALA A 364 10.76 17.59 1.90
C ALA A 364 9.54 18.51 2.04
N MET A 365 9.67 19.58 2.80
CA MET A 365 8.59 20.55 2.98
C MET A 365 8.41 21.39 1.70
N GLU A 366 7.17 21.59 1.26
CA GLU A 366 6.82 22.55 0.20
C GLU A 366 6.41 23.90 0.81
N GLU A 367 6.25 24.93 -0.03
CA GLU A 367 5.77 26.23 0.44
C GLU A 367 4.38 26.09 1.09
N PRO A 368 4.23 26.45 2.39
CA PRO A 368 2.95 26.37 3.08
C PRO A 368 1.91 27.35 2.54
N THR A 369 0.64 27.00 2.72
CA THR A 369 -0.47 27.94 2.47
C THR A 369 -0.72 28.76 3.72
N ASP A 370 -0.34 30.03 3.70
CA ASP A 370 -0.53 30.99 4.79
C ASP A 370 -2.03 31.19 5.11
N ILE A 371 -2.43 31.01 6.38
CA ILE A 371 -3.79 31.27 6.89
C ILE A 371 -3.78 32.50 7.80
N GLN A 372 -2.88 32.51 8.78
CA GLN A 372 -2.77 33.59 9.76
C GLN A 372 -1.30 33.84 10.06
N CYS A 373 -0.83 35.06 9.83
CA CYS A 373 0.54 35.47 10.11
C CYS A 373 0.60 36.60 11.12
N ARG A 374 1.62 36.56 12.00
CA ARG A 374 1.90 37.60 12.99
C ARG A 374 3.37 38.02 12.88
N PRO A 375 3.67 39.33 12.79
CA PRO A 375 5.03 39.82 12.82
C PRO A 375 5.76 39.39 14.10
N PHE A 376 7.01 38.92 13.94
CA PHE A 376 7.92 38.58 15.03
C PHE A 376 9.07 39.60 15.05
N PRO A 377 8.90 40.73 15.76
CA PRO A 377 9.89 41.79 15.76
C PRO A 377 11.19 41.32 16.45
N PHE A 378 12.33 41.50 15.76
CA PHE A 378 13.63 41.22 16.32
C PHE A 378 14.04 42.29 17.33
N ASN A 379 14.28 41.89 18.58
CA ASN A 379 14.87 42.76 19.58
C ASN A 379 16.24 42.24 19.99
N LEU A 380 17.29 42.92 19.54
CA LEU A 380 18.66 42.51 19.79
C LEU A 380 19.04 42.54 21.28
N THR A 381 18.53 43.50 22.04
CA THR A 381 18.89 43.66 23.46
C THR A 381 18.35 42.51 24.29
N VAL A 382 17.11 42.09 24.00
CA VAL A 382 16.47 40.92 24.60
C VAL A 382 17.14 39.65 24.13
N TRP A 383 17.29 39.48 22.80
CA TRP A 383 17.88 38.28 22.22
C TRP A 383 19.29 38.02 22.76
N LYS A 384 20.16 39.03 22.82
CA LYS A 384 21.55 38.92 23.32
C LYS A 384 21.66 38.33 24.74
N GLN A 385 20.63 38.50 25.56
CA GLN A 385 20.61 38.02 26.95
C GLN A 385 20.09 36.57 27.07
N THR A 386 19.60 35.99 25.99
CA THR A 386 19.08 34.61 25.96
C THR A 386 20.20 33.59 25.70
N LEU A 387 20.01 32.36 26.20
CA LEU A 387 20.84 31.20 25.84
C LEU A 387 20.85 30.98 24.32
N TRP A 388 19.75 31.31 23.64
CA TRP A 388 19.58 31.22 22.20
C TRP A 388 20.58 32.06 21.42
N ALA A 389 20.90 33.27 21.91
CA ALA A 389 21.92 34.10 21.27
C ALA A 389 23.33 33.56 21.43
N PHE A 390 23.63 32.91 22.55
CA PHE A 390 24.91 32.22 22.72
C PHE A 390 25.02 31.05 21.74
N ASN A 391 23.98 30.22 21.65
CA ASN A 391 23.92 29.07 20.75
C ASN A 391 24.01 29.50 19.28
N ALA A 392 23.26 30.51 18.89
CA ALA A 392 23.29 31.05 17.52
C ALA A 392 24.66 31.58 17.14
N LYS A 393 25.38 32.27 18.05
CA LYS A 393 26.75 32.74 17.81
C LYS A 393 27.72 31.58 17.62
N ALA A 394 27.75 30.64 18.57
CA ALA A 394 28.65 29.50 18.52
C ALA A 394 28.40 28.66 17.26
N PHE A 395 27.13 28.52 16.88
CA PHE A 395 26.76 27.79 15.68
C PHE A 395 27.09 28.55 14.40
N MET A 396 26.82 29.85 14.30
CA MET A 396 27.23 30.64 13.14
C MET A 396 28.74 30.56 12.95
N GLN A 397 29.52 30.62 14.04
CA GLN A 397 30.97 30.44 14.00
C GLN A 397 31.35 29.05 13.49
N ALA A 398 30.68 27.99 13.93
CA ALA A 398 30.92 26.61 13.48
C ALA A 398 30.48 26.37 12.01
N ALA A 399 29.30 26.83 11.61
CA ALA A 399 28.75 26.66 10.26
C ALA A 399 29.52 27.49 9.22
N CYS A 400 30.09 28.63 9.64
CA CYS A 400 30.98 29.44 8.81
C CYS A 400 32.44 29.00 8.93
N ALA A 401 32.77 28.07 9.83
CA ALA A 401 34.13 27.55 9.96
C ALA A 401 34.49 26.77 8.69
N GLY A 402 35.48 27.27 7.95
CA GLY A 402 35.92 26.70 6.68
C GLY A 402 35.42 27.46 5.45
N LYS A 403 34.47 28.40 5.59
CA LYS A 403 34.18 29.38 4.54
C LYS A 403 35.25 30.47 4.56
N VAL A 404 35.87 30.72 3.41
CA VAL A 404 36.93 31.71 3.25
C VAL A 404 36.38 33.04 2.70
N ASP A 405 35.24 32.98 2.01
CA ASP A 405 34.58 34.12 1.36
C ASP A 405 33.11 34.25 1.79
N ILE A 406 32.58 35.47 1.70
CA ILE A 406 31.16 35.79 1.89
C ILE A 406 30.45 35.72 0.53
N ASP A 407 29.57 34.74 0.37
CA ASP A 407 28.74 34.48 -0.81
C ASP A 407 27.26 34.29 -0.43
N ASP A 408 26.39 34.02 -1.41
CA ASP A 408 24.96 33.81 -1.15
C ASP A 408 24.70 32.57 -0.25
N SER A 409 25.58 31.57 -0.35
CA SER A 409 25.49 30.36 0.48
C SER A 409 25.79 30.64 1.96
N PHE A 410 26.66 31.61 2.28
CA PHE A 410 26.89 32.08 3.65
C PHE A 410 25.61 32.62 4.29
N TRP A 411 24.85 33.42 3.54
CA TRP A 411 23.62 34.04 4.04
C TRP A 411 22.47 33.04 4.21
N MET A 412 22.37 32.05 3.32
CA MET A 412 21.47 30.90 3.48
C MET A 412 21.72 30.10 4.76
N THR A 413 22.97 30.08 5.26
CA THR A 413 23.33 29.27 6.43
C THR A 413 23.36 30.09 7.72
N ALA A 414 23.82 31.34 7.70
CA ALA A 414 24.12 32.09 8.92
C ALA A 414 22.91 32.81 9.53
N LEU A 415 22.18 33.61 8.73
CA LEU A 415 21.12 34.47 9.25
C LEU A 415 19.85 33.75 9.71
N PRO A 416 19.41 32.64 9.08
CA PRO A 416 18.22 31.92 9.51
C PRO A 416 18.33 31.33 10.92
N LEU A 417 19.55 31.08 11.38
CA LEU A 417 19.80 30.48 12.69
C LEU A 417 19.36 31.39 13.85
N ILE A 418 19.44 32.70 13.64
CA ILE A 418 19.12 33.70 14.66
C ILE A 418 17.66 33.56 15.13
N PRO A 419 16.66 33.52 14.22
CA PRO A 419 15.29 33.27 14.63
C PRO A 419 14.97 31.79 14.88
N ILE A 420 15.60 30.83 14.19
CA ILE A 420 15.31 29.39 14.39
C ILE A 420 15.64 28.94 15.81
N ILE A 421 16.69 29.49 16.42
CA ILE A 421 17.14 29.09 17.75
C ILE A 421 16.30 29.77 18.86
N SER A 422 15.30 30.59 18.55
CA SER A 422 14.43 31.21 19.58
C SER A 422 13.42 30.22 20.20
N ASP A 423 12.84 30.57 21.35
CA ASP A 423 11.81 29.76 22.02
C ASP A 423 10.45 29.83 21.28
N HIS A 424 10.25 28.91 20.33
CA HIS A 424 9.00 28.76 19.57
C HIS A 424 7.80 28.35 20.44
N ALA A 425 8.04 27.70 21.58
CA ALA A 425 6.97 27.25 22.49
C ALA A 425 6.33 28.42 23.26
N SER A 426 7.07 29.51 23.46
CA SER A 426 6.48 30.76 23.96
C SER A 426 5.49 31.38 22.96
N VAL A 427 5.82 31.32 21.67
CA VAL A 427 5.01 31.91 20.60
C VAL A 427 3.70 31.14 20.42
N SER A 428 3.74 29.80 20.43
CA SER A 428 2.54 28.96 20.29
C SER A 428 1.54 29.13 21.44
N ARG A 429 1.99 29.56 22.63
CA ARG A 429 1.11 29.88 23.77
C ARG A 429 0.33 31.18 23.57
N GLU A 430 0.96 32.20 23.01
CA GLU A 430 0.36 33.53 22.80
C GLU A 430 -0.37 33.65 21.46
N PHE A 431 0.06 32.88 20.46
CA PHE A 431 -0.50 32.86 19.12
C PHE A 431 -1.16 31.50 18.89
N ARG A 432 -2.48 31.42 19.08
CA ARG A 432 -3.24 30.17 18.98
C ARG A 432 -3.48 29.77 17.53
N PRO A 433 -3.55 28.46 17.22
CA PRO A 433 -3.86 27.98 15.88
C PRO A 433 -5.30 28.36 15.47
N PRO A 434 -5.54 28.65 14.18
CA PRO A 434 -6.89 28.74 13.62
C PRO A 434 -7.64 27.42 13.79
N GLU A 435 -8.95 27.49 14.01
CA GLU A 435 -9.82 26.29 14.06
C GLU A 435 -10.16 25.75 12.66
N GLU A 436 -9.80 26.48 11.60
CA GLU A 436 -10.12 26.11 10.23
C GLU A 436 -9.30 24.88 9.78
N ARG A 437 -10.01 23.79 9.55
CA ARG A 437 -9.44 22.55 9.04
C ARG A 437 -9.24 22.63 7.54
N ASN A 438 -8.17 22.02 7.03
CA ASN A 438 -7.89 21.95 5.61
C ASN A 438 -9.11 21.39 4.85
N PRO A 439 -9.64 22.10 3.82
CA PRO A 439 -10.76 21.63 3.01
C PRO A 439 -10.56 20.23 2.42
N ARG A 440 -9.31 19.85 2.11
CA ARG A 440 -8.97 18.50 1.62
C ARG A 440 -9.21 17.40 2.66
N CYS A 441 -9.16 17.74 3.94
CA CYS A 441 -9.46 16.83 5.04
C CYS A 441 -10.92 16.85 5.50
N SER A 442 -11.82 17.52 4.77
CA SER A 442 -13.25 17.63 5.12
C SER A 442 -13.95 16.29 5.31
N LYS A 443 -13.53 15.24 4.59
CA LYS A 443 -14.08 13.87 4.66
C LYS A 443 -13.25 12.91 5.52
N ILE A 444 -12.15 13.38 6.08
CA ILE A 444 -11.23 12.58 6.89
C ILE A 444 -11.62 12.67 8.36
N ALA A 445 -11.43 11.61 9.13
CA ALA A 445 -11.76 11.59 10.56
C ALA A 445 -11.02 12.70 11.34
N LEU A 446 -11.66 13.29 12.35
CA LEU A 446 -11.15 14.45 13.11
C LEU A 446 -9.88 14.14 13.93
N ASP A 447 -9.66 12.87 14.23
CA ASP A 447 -8.48 12.35 14.91
C ASP A 447 -7.25 12.23 13.99
N SER A 448 -7.38 12.51 12.69
CA SER A 448 -6.28 12.46 11.74
C SER A 448 -5.55 13.80 11.64
N PHE A 449 -4.22 13.79 11.75
CA PHE A 449 -3.40 15.01 11.67
C PHE A 449 -3.09 15.43 10.23
N ALA A 450 -3.01 14.45 9.33
CA ALA A 450 -2.66 14.66 7.93
C ALA A 450 -3.34 13.64 7.03
N VAL A 451 -3.37 13.95 5.74
CA VAL A 451 -3.76 13.02 4.68
C VAL A 451 -2.56 12.85 3.75
N SER A 452 -2.26 11.61 3.37
CA SER A 452 -1.31 11.36 2.29
C SER A 452 -2.04 11.00 1.01
N ASP A 453 -1.52 11.45 -0.11
CA ASP A 453 -1.93 11.06 -1.46
C ASP A 453 -0.70 10.58 -2.23
N GLY A 454 -0.79 9.39 -2.81
CA GLY A 454 0.31 8.82 -3.56
C GLY A 454 0.22 7.30 -3.69
N MET A 455 1.36 6.68 -4.00
CA MET A 455 1.50 5.24 -4.02
C MET A 455 1.63 4.72 -2.58
N ILE A 456 0.62 3.99 -2.13
CA ILE A 456 0.56 3.41 -0.78
C ILE A 456 0.87 1.91 -0.89
N ARG A 457 1.83 1.46 -0.08
CA ARG A 457 2.24 0.06 0.02
C ARG A 457 1.12 -0.84 0.47
N ALA A 458 0.98 -1.98 -0.19
CA ALA A 458 0.05 -3.05 0.19
C ALA A 458 -1.37 -2.54 0.49
N SER A 459 -1.82 -1.50 -0.24
CA SER A 459 -3.06 -0.78 0.05
C SER A 459 -4.28 -1.40 -0.62
N ARG A 460 -4.07 -2.20 -1.68
CA ARG A 460 -5.14 -2.83 -2.45
C ARG A 460 -4.87 -4.30 -2.70
N THR A 461 -5.87 -5.01 -3.20
CA THR A 461 -5.77 -6.41 -3.59
C THR A 461 -5.61 -6.54 -5.10
N GLY A 462 -4.62 -7.34 -5.51
CA GLY A 462 -4.38 -7.79 -6.88
C GLY A 462 -4.65 -9.29 -7.02
N MET A 463 -4.99 -9.72 -8.23
CA MET A 463 -5.16 -11.14 -8.58
C MET A 463 -3.86 -11.71 -9.14
N THR A 464 -3.47 -12.91 -8.72
CA THR A 464 -2.27 -13.60 -9.22
C THR A 464 -2.57 -14.39 -10.51
N ALA A 465 -1.52 -14.77 -11.25
CA ALA A 465 -1.69 -15.55 -12.49
C ALA A 465 -2.25 -16.94 -12.17
N LEU A 466 -1.81 -17.50 -11.04
CA LEU A 466 -2.36 -18.73 -10.50
C LEU A 466 -3.85 -18.59 -10.17
N GLY A 467 -4.26 -17.48 -9.53
CA GLY A 467 -5.67 -17.20 -9.27
C GLY A 467 -6.50 -17.16 -10.56
N MET A 468 -6.00 -16.46 -11.59
CA MET A 468 -6.66 -16.39 -12.89
C MET A 468 -6.78 -17.77 -13.56
N GLY A 469 -5.71 -18.58 -13.50
CA GLY A 469 -5.72 -19.95 -14.00
C GLY A 469 -6.72 -20.85 -13.29
N LEU A 470 -6.85 -20.74 -11.96
CA LEU A 470 -7.83 -21.48 -11.18
C LEU A 470 -9.27 -21.10 -11.54
N GLN A 471 -9.54 -19.82 -11.81
CA GLN A 471 -10.84 -19.38 -12.32
C GLN A 471 -11.12 -19.96 -13.72
N GLY A 472 -10.10 -20.04 -14.58
CA GLY A 472 -10.21 -20.73 -15.87
C GLY A 472 -10.60 -22.21 -15.71
N LEU A 473 -9.99 -22.91 -14.76
CA LEU A 473 -10.35 -24.30 -14.45
C LEU A 473 -11.79 -24.44 -13.94
N ALA A 474 -12.27 -23.50 -13.11
CA ALA A 474 -13.66 -23.46 -12.67
C ALA A 474 -14.64 -23.29 -13.85
N VAL A 475 -14.31 -22.39 -14.80
CA VAL A 475 -15.10 -22.19 -16.03
C VAL A 475 -15.12 -23.46 -16.88
N VAL A 476 -13.98 -24.11 -17.11
CA VAL A 476 -13.91 -25.36 -17.87
C VAL A 476 -14.74 -26.47 -17.21
N ALA A 477 -14.64 -26.62 -15.89
CA ALA A 477 -15.44 -27.61 -15.16
C ALA A 477 -16.94 -27.33 -15.26
N ALA A 478 -17.36 -26.06 -15.18
CA ALA A 478 -18.75 -25.65 -15.34
C ALA A 478 -19.27 -25.93 -16.76
N ILE A 479 -18.49 -25.64 -17.81
CA ILE A 479 -18.82 -25.98 -19.19
C ILE A 479 -18.96 -27.50 -19.35
N MET A 480 -18.02 -28.27 -18.80
CA MET A 480 -18.08 -29.73 -18.81
C MET A 480 -19.35 -30.24 -18.11
N GLY A 481 -19.72 -29.66 -16.97
CA GLY A 481 -20.98 -29.95 -16.27
C GLY A 481 -22.20 -29.73 -17.16
N ILE A 482 -22.29 -28.57 -17.80
CA ILE A 482 -23.39 -28.21 -18.72
C ILE A 482 -23.44 -29.16 -19.92
N CYS A 483 -22.30 -29.43 -20.57
CA CYS A 483 -22.20 -30.37 -21.69
C CYS A 483 -22.64 -31.78 -21.31
N LEU A 484 -22.22 -32.25 -20.12
CA LEU A 484 -22.65 -33.55 -19.61
C LEU A 484 -24.14 -33.59 -19.33
N ILE A 485 -24.75 -32.51 -18.83
CA ILE A 485 -26.20 -32.45 -18.64
C ILE A 485 -26.91 -32.56 -19.99
N ILE A 486 -26.49 -31.82 -21.01
CA ILE A 486 -27.14 -31.78 -22.33
C ILE A 486 -26.96 -33.09 -23.14
N TRP A 487 -25.93 -33.89 -22.85
CA TRP A 487 -25.63 -35.09 -23.63
C TRP A 487 -26.83 -36.09 -23.61
N PRO A 488 -27.45 -36.43 -24.77
CA PRO A 488 -28.70 -37.19 -24.85
C PRO A 488 -28.72 -38.60 -24.22
N ARG A 489 -27.57 -39.19 -23.89
CA ARG A 489 -27.53 -40.52 -23.25
C ARG A 489 -28.04 -40.42 -21.82
N LEU A 490 -29.07 -41.22 -21.50
CA LEU A 490 -29.60 -41.36 -20.16
C LEU A 490 -28.46 -41.76 -19.21
N PRO A 491 -28.15 -40.95 -18.18
CA PRO A 491 -27.23 -41.41 -17.16
C PRO A 491 -27.92 -42.52 -16.36
N LEU A 492 -27.34 -43.72 -16.35
CA LEU A 492 -27.51 -44.66 -15.24
C LEU A 492 -26.98 -43.98 -13.98
N LEU A 493 -27.74 -43.12 -13.32
CA LEU A 493 -27.24 -42.35 -12.17
C LEU A 493 -26.81 -43.37 -11.12
N THR A 494 -25.50 -43.52 -11.00
CA THR A 494 -24.82 -44.58 -10.22
C THR A 494 -25.10 -44.49 -8.71
N GLU A 495 -25.93 -43.55 -8.28
CA GLU A 495 -26.23 -43.21 -6.89
C GLU A 495 -27.70 -43.39 -6.51
N TRP A 496 -28.57 -43.86 -7.42
CA TRP A 496 -29.96 -44.16 -7.06
C TRP A 496 -30.19 -45.68 -7.04
N PRO A 497 -30.21 -46.31 -5.86
CA PRO A 497 -30.59 -47.72 -5.69
C PRO A 497 -31.92 -48.05 -6.38
N ALA A 498 -32.86 -47.09 -6.42
CA ALA A 498 -34.15 -47.26 -7.07
C ALA A 498 -34.07 -47.45 -8.60
N GLN A 499 -33.16 -46.75 -9.30
CA GLN A 499 -32.97 -46.97 -10.74
C GLN A 499 -32.34 -48.33 -11.00
N TRP A 500 -31.36 -48.73 -10.19
CA TRP A 500 -30.78 -50.08 -10.25
C TRP A 500 -31.80 -51.17 -9.92
N LEU A 501 -32.69 -50.95 -8.95
CA LEU A 501 -33.76 -51.89 -8.60
C LEU A 501 -34.74 -52.07 -9.76
N ALA A 502 -35.15 -50.99 -10.43
CA ALA A 502 -36.01 -51.05 -11.61
C ALA A 502 -35.32 -51.73 -12.81
N LEU A 503 -34.03 -51.45 -13.03
CA LEU A 503 -33.23 -52.09 -14.08
C LEU A 503 -32.92 -53.56 -13.79
N ALA A 504 -32.79 -53.90 -12.51
CA ALA A 504 -32.51 -55.25 -12.02
C ALA A 504 -33.77 -56.12 -11.88
N GLU A 505 -34.97 -55.53 -11.94
CA GLU A 505 -36.24 -56.26 -11.87
C GLU A 505 -36.41 -57.28 -13.01
N GLY A 506 -35.73 -57.06 -14.14
CA GLY A 506 -35.66 -58.00 -15.27
C GLY A 506 -34.62 -59.13 -15.13
N LEU A 507 -33.76 -59.11 -14.11
CA LEU A 507 -32.74 -60.14 -13.89
C LEU A 507 -33.28 -61.30 -13.05
N ASN A 508 -32.98 -62.53 -13.46
CA ASN A 508 -33.38 -63.72 -12.73
C ASN A 508 -32.76 -63.71 -11.31
N ARG A 509 -33.60 -63.76 -10.27
CA ARG A 509 -33.19 -63.68 -8.86
C ARG A 509 -32.17 -64.75 -8.47
N THR A 510 -32.19 -65.91 -9.12
CA THR A 510 -31.20 -66.98 -8.90
C THR A 510 -29.84 -66.63 -9.46
N LEU A 511 -29.79 -65.94 -10.60
CA LEU A 511 -28.56 -65.52 -11.27
C LEU A 511 -27.87 -64.39 -10.52
N VAL A 512 -28.63 -63.39 -10.06
CA VAL A 512 -28.12 -62.32 -9.17
C VAL A 512 -27.57 -62.94 -7.88
N LYS A 513 -28.28 -63.90 -7.29
CA LYS A 513 -27.86 -64.60 -6.07
C LYS A 513 -26.64 -65.50 -6.28
N GLU A 514 -26.43 -66.07 -7.47
CA GLU A 514 -25.21 -66.80 -7.84
C GLU A 514 -24.02 -65.86 -8.04
N THR A 515 -24.21 -64.71 -8.68
CA THR A 515 -23.15 -63.72 -8.88
C THR A 515 -22.77 -62.95 -7.63
N VAL A 516 -23.68 -62.85 -6.65
CA VAL A 516 -23.50 -62.14 -5.38
C VAL A 516 -23.26 -63.12 -4.21
N LYS A 517 -23.09 -64.42 -4.49
CA LYS A 517 -23.10 -65.51 -3.49
C LYS A 517 -21.99 -65.48 -2.43
N GLY A 518 -21.09 -64.48 -2.44
CA GLY A 518 -20.10 -64.22 -1.39
C GLY A 518 -20.47 -63.14 -0.36
N GLY A 519 -21.59 -62.41 -0.54
CA GLY A 519 -21.99 -61.35 0.39
C GLY A 519 -20.97 -60.21 0.55
N ALA A 520 -21.24 -59.28 1.47
CA ALA A 520 -20.42 -58.09 1.71
C ALA A 520 -19.02 -58.36 2.32
N ASN A 521 -18.72 -59.62 2.67
CA ASN A 521 -17.49 -60.01 3.37
C ASN A 521 -16.52 -60.87 2.53
N GLU A 522 -16.94 -61.42 1.38
CA GLU A 522 -16.02 -62.11 0.47
C GLU A 522 -15.68 -61.24 -0.74
N ALA A 523 -14.38 -61.06 -0.97
CA ALA A 523 -13.80 -60.01 -1.80
C ALA A 523 -13.95 -60.20 -3.33
N ILE A 524 -14.81 -61.11 -3.81
CA ILE A 524 -14.76 -61.58 -5.19
C ILE A 524 -16.15 -61.85 -5.76
N THR A 525 -16.55 -61.03 -6.73
CA THR A 525 -17.59 -61.38 -7.71
C THR A 525 -16.86 -61.69 -9.02
N GLU A 526 -16.60 -62.96 -9.32
CA GLU A 526 -16.11 -63.40 -10.62
C GLU A 526 -17.31 -63.92 -11.41
N SER A 527 -17.66 -63.26 -12.52
CA SER A 527 -18.74 -63.73 -13.39
C SER A 527 -18.43 -63.39 -14.85
N GLU A 528 -18.56 -64.38 -15.75
CA GLU A 528 -18.39 -64.18 -17.19
C GLU A 528 -19.65 -63.65 -17.89
N ILE A 529 -20.68 -63.29 -17.11
CA ILE A 529 -21.98 -62.85 -17.61
C ILE A 529 -21.85 -61.47 -18.25
N LEU A 530 -22.27 -61.37 -19.51
CA LEU A 530 -22.20 -60.14 -20.29
C LEU A 530 -23.57 -59.46 -20.30
N MET A 531 -23.62 -58.24 -19.76
CA MET A 531 -24.83 -57.44 -19.61
C MET A 531 -24.99 -56.50 -20.80
N PHE A 532 -26.23 -56.34 -21.26
CA PHE A 532 -26.66 -55.40 -22.28
C PHE A 532 -27.86 -54.61 -21.81
N LEU A 533 -27.98 -53.36 -22.27
CA LEU A 533 -29.17 -52.55 -22.07
C LEU A 533 -30.11 -52.73 -23.27
N SER A 534 -31.30 -53.28 -23.07
CA SER A 534 -32.32 -53.44 -24.12
C SER A 534 -33.59 -52.67 -23.80
N SER A 535 -34.32 -52.28 -24.84
CA SER A 535 -35.63 -51.65 -24.75
C SER A 535 -36.71 -52.69 -25.01
N THR A 536 -37.71 -52.80 -24.14
CA THR A 536 -38.89 -53.65 -24.37
C THR A 536 -39.91 -52.95 -25.28
N GLU A 537 -40.93 -53.69 -25.75
CA GLU A 537 -42.02 -53.18 -26.61
C GLU A 537 -42.80 -52.01 -26.00
N ASP A 538 -42.78 -51.87 -24.66
CA ASP A 538 -43.38 -50.75 -23.92
C ASP A 538 -42.43 -49.54 -23.72
N ASN A 539 -41.25 -49.53 -24.36
CA ASN A 539 -40.17 -48.55 -24.17
C ASN A 539 -39.59 -48.50 -22.75
N GLU A 540 -39.68 -49.60 -21.97
CA GLU A 540 -38.94 -49.72 -20.71
C GLU A 540 -37.51 -50.20 -20.97
N LEU A 541 -36.53 -49.53 -20.37
CA LEU A 541 -35.13 -49.97 -20.39
C LEU A 541 -34.94 -51.09 -19.36
N ARG A 542 -34.42 -52.24 -19.80
CA ARG A 542 -34.10 -53.38 -18.93
C ARG A 542 -32.68 -53.89 -19.18
N LEU A 543 -32.09 -54.46 -18.14
CA LEU A 543 -30.83 -55.21 -18.27
C LEU A 543 -31.13 -56.62 -18.76
N THR A 544 -30.54 -56.98 -19.89
CA THR A 544 -30.55 -58.35 -20.44
C THR A 544 -29.15 -58.93 -20.36
N TYR A 545 -29.04 -60.24 -20.17
CA TYR A 545 -27.74 -60.90 -20.07
C TYR A 545 -27.59 -61.97 -21.15
N VAL A 546 -26.35 -62.16 -21.61
CA VAL A 546 -25.94 -63.31 -22.39
C VAL A 546 -25.00 -64.12 -21.49
N LYS A 547 -25.38 -65.38 -21.24
CA LYS A 547 -24.50 -66.36 -20.60
C LYS A 547 -23.66 -66.98 -21.73
N PRO A 548 -22.32 -66.97 -21.66
CA PRO A 548 -21.49 -67.65 -22.64
C PRO A 548 -21.80 -69.15 -22.68
#